data_AF-A0A2I0PW87-F1
#
_entry.id   AF-A0A2I0PW87-F1
#
_cell.length_a   1.000
_cell.length_b   1.000
_cell.length_c   1.000
_cell.angle_alpha   90.00
_cell.angle_beta   90.00
_cell.angle_gamma   90.00
#
_symmetry.space_group_name_H-M   'P 1'
#
loop_
_entity.id
_entity.type
_entity.pdbx_description
1 polymer ?
#
loop_
_entity_poly.entity_id
_entity_poly.type
_entity_poly.pdbx_seq_one_letter_code
_entity_poly.pdbx_strand_id
1 'polypeptide(L)'
;MPGSPHSPLARLVLFMICLSVAGTCIAGVHYYAVDLPQQQNLQAPANTLMTCSQYCDAQYYPCIPYCKKSSDINSCRNDCLTEYNACLASC
;
A
#
# COMPACT_ATOMS: atom_id res chain seq x y z
N MET A 1 -37.81 22.42 -43.48
CA MET A 1 -37.51 21.75 -42.20
C MET A 1 -36.98 22.82 -41.25
N PRO A 2 -37.66 23.15 -40.14
CA PRO A 2 -37.27 24.27 -39.30
C PRO A 2 -36.00 23.91 -38.54
N GLY A 3 -34.90 24.62 -38.82
CA GLY A 3 -33.65 24.52 -38.07
C GLY A 3 -33.83 25.22 -36.73
N SER A 4 -33.81 24.45 -35.63
CA SER A 4 -33.95 24.99 -34.28
C SER A 4 -32.76 25.91 -33.94
N PRO A 5 -32.99 27.15 -33.45
CA PRO A 5 -31.93 28.13 -33.16
C PRO A 5 -31.27 27.81 -31.82
N HIS A 6 -30.54 26.70 -31.74
CA HIS A 6 -29.74 26.40 -30.55
C HIS A 6 -28.48 27.27 -30.55
N SER A 7 -28.19 27.90 -29.40
CA SER A 7 -26.98 28.70 -29.26
C SER A 7 -25.75 27.80 -29.51
N PRO A 8 -24.71 28.31 -30.20
CA PRO A 8 -23.49 27.55 -30.46
C PRO A 8 -22.83 27.05 -29.16
N LEU A 9 -23.06 27.77 -28.05
CA LEU A 9 -22.61 27.40 -26.71
C LEU A 9 -23.28 26.12 -26.20
N ALA A 10 -24.60 25.97 -26.40
CA ALA A 10 -25.33 24.78 -25.97
C ALA A 10 -24.83 23.50 -26.66
N ARG A 11 -24.48 23.60 -27.94
CA ARG A 11 -23.90 22.47 -28.69
C ARG A 11 -22.52 22.08 -28.15
N LEU A 12 -21.67 23.05 -27.85
CA LEU A 12 -20.33 22.81 -27.31
C LEU A 12 -20.37 22.13 -25.93
N VAL A 13 -21.28 22.57 -25.06
CA VAL A 13 -21.47 21.95 -23.73
C VAL A 13 -21.95 20.50 -23.88
N LEU A 14 -22.90 20.24 -24.78
CA LEU A 14 -23.36 18.88 -25.06
C LEU A 14 -22.22 17.98 -25.56
N PHE A 15 -21.36 18.49 -26.46
CA PHE A 15 -20.17 17.76 -26.91
C PHE A 15 -19.21 17.44 -25.77
N MET A 16 -18.93 18.39 -24.88
CA MET A 16 -18.05 18.16 -23.72
C MET A 16 -18.61 17.09 -22.78
N ILE A 17 -19.91 17.09 -22.52
CA ILE A 17 -20.57 16.07 -21.69
C ILE A 17 -20.50 14.70 -22.36
N CYS A 18 -20.76 14.62 -23.67
CA CYS A 18 -20.66 13.35 -24.39
C CYS A 18 -19.22 12.80 -24.37
N LEU A 19 -18.21 13.67 -24.52
CA LEU A 19 -16.80 13.27 -24.44
C LEU A 19 -16.40 12.81 -23.04
N SER A 20 -16.90 13.44 -21.97
CA SER A 20 -16.58 13.02 -20.60
C SER A 20 -17.18 11.66 -20.25
N VAL A 21 -18.42 11.40 -20.68
CA VAL A 21 -19.08 10.10 -20.50
C VAL A 21 -18.33 9.03 -21.30
N ALA A 22 -18.00 9.29 -22.57
CA ALA A 22 -17.25 8.36 -23.39
C ALA A 22 -15.86 8.03 -22.78
N GLY A 23 -15.13 9.05 -22.30
CA GLY A 23 -13.84 8.86 -21.64
C GLY A 23 -13.94 8.01 -20.37
N THR A 24 -14.99 8.21 -19.56
CA THR A 24 -15.22 7.44 -18.33
C THR A 24 -15.51 5.96 -18.64
N CYS A 25 -16.32 5.68 -19.67
CA CYS A 25 -16.61 4.32 -20.10
C CYS A 25 -15.34 3.60 -20.59
N ILE A 26 -14.53 4.27 -21.40
CA ILE A 26 -13.28 3.70 -21.94
C ILE A 26 -12.30 3.40 -20.80
N ALA A 27 -12.13 4.33 -19.86
CA ALA A 27 -11.28 4.12 -18.69
C ALA A 27 -11.76 2.94 -17.84
N GLY A 28 -13.08 2.81 -17.63
CA GLY A 28 -13.66 1.67 -16.89
C GLY A 28 -13.42 0.32 -17.58
N VAL A 29 -13.59 0.25 -18.90
CA VAL A 29 -13.31 -0.97 -19.68
C VAL A 29 -11.83 -1.32 -19.62
N HIS A 30 -10.95 -0.33 -19.75
CA HIS A 30 -9.50 -0.54 -19.64
C HIS A 30 -9.11 -1.06 -18.24
N TYR A 31 -9.68 -0.47 -17.18
CA TYR A 31 -9.46 -0.93 -15.81
C TYR A 31 -9.90 -2.39 -15.62
N TYR A 32 -11.09 -2.74 -16.11
CA TYR A 32 -11.61 -4.11 -15.98
C TYR A 32 -10.83 -5.14 -16.80
N ALA A 33 -10.48 -4.81 -18.04
CA ALA A 33 -9.88 -5.76 -18.98
C ALA A 33 -8.35 -5.87 -18.89
N VAL A 34 -7.67 -4.81 -18.42
CA VAL A 34 -6.21 -4.75 -18.38
C VAL A 34 -5.71 -4.68 -16.95
N ASP A 35 -6.18 -3.70 -16.17
CA ASP A 35 -5.61 -3.44 -14.84
C ASP A 35 -5.99 -4.55 -13.84
N LEU A 36 -7.23 -5.04 -13.87
CA LEU A 36 -7.72 -6.11 -12.99
C LEU A 36 -6.96 -7.45 -13.17
N PRO A 37 -6.79 -8.00 -14.39
CA PRO A 37 -6.01 -9.21 -14.57
C PRO A 37 -4.51 -8.99 -14.30
N GLN A 38 -3.98 -7.79 -14.53
CA GLN A 38 -2.61 -7.46 -14.12
C GLN A 38 -2.46 -7.44 -12.59
N GLN A 39 -3.45 -6.94 -11.84
CA GLN A 39 -3.46 -6.99 -10.38
C GLN A 39 -3.56 -8.41 -9.83
N GLN A 40 -4.30 -9.30 -10.48
CA GLN A 40 -4.42 -10.70 -10.06
C GLN A 40 -3.16 -11.53 -10.37
N ASN A 41 -2.37 -11.11 -11.37
CA ASN A 41 -1.11 -11.74 -11.73
C ASN A 41 0.11 -11.04 -11.09
N LEU A 42 -0.11 -9.95 -10.37
CA LEU A 42 0.90 -9.43 -9.45
C LEU A 42 1.01 -10.40 -8.28
N GLN A 43 1.93 -11.35 -8.43
CA GLN A 43 2.60 -12.00 -7.32
C GLN A 43 3.46 -10.94 -6.61
N ALA A 44 2.83 -9.91 -6.05
CA ALA A 44 3.49 -9.06 -5.07
C ALA A 44 4.00 -10.02 -3.99
N PRO A 45 5.28 -9.95 -3.60
CA PRO A 45 5.81 -10.80 -2.55
C PRO A 45 4.86 -10.67 -1.38
N ALA A 46 4.28 -11.80 -1.07
CA ALA A 46 3.39 -11.99 0.04
C ALA A 46 4.13 -11.40 1.27
N ASN A 47 3.55 -10.42 1.97
CA ASN A 47 4.01 -10.03 3.31
C ASN A 47 3.72 -11.18 4.31
N THR A 48 3.91 -12.43 3.89
CA THR A 48 3.17 -13.61 4.39
C THR A 48 4.10 -14.62 5.02
N LEU A 49 5.32 -14.21 5.38
CA LEU A 49 6.05 -14.85 6.43
C LEU A 49 6.82 -13.74 7.11
N MET A 50 6.38 -13.35 8.31
CA MET A 50 7.26 -12.64 9.22
C MET A 50 8.50 -13.52 9.32
N THR A 51 9.61 -13.09 8.72
CA THR A 51 10.82 -13.90 8.75
C THR A 51 11.19 -14.09 10.21
N CYS A 52 11.83 -15.19 10.56
CA CYS A 52 12.19 -15.42 11.95
C CYS A 52 13.02 -14.24 12.52
N SER A 53 13.86 -13.61 11.69
CA SER A 53 14.53 -12.36 12.01
C SER A 53 13.58 -11.20 12.33
N GLN A 54 12.52 -10.99 11.55
CA GLN A 54 11.51 -9.96 11.81
C GLN A 54 10.77 -10.22 13.13
N TYR A 55 10.50 -11.49 13.47
CA TYR A 55 9.92 -11.87 14.76
C TYR A 55 10.84 -11.50 15.92
N CYS A 56 12.12 -11.83 15.82
CA CYS A 56 13.11 -11.47 16.84
C CYS A 56 13.29 -9.94 16.93
N ASP A 57 13.29 -9.22 15.81
CA ASP A 57 13.37 -7.75 15.79
C ASP A 57 12.16 -7.09 16.48
N ALA A 58 10.96 -7.65 16.30
CA ALA A 58 9.74 -7.17 16.94
C ALA A 58 9.78 -7.32 18.47
N GLN A 59 10.50 -8.32 19.01
CA GLN A 59 10.72 -8.50 20.44
C GLN A 59 11.87 -7.63 20.98
N TYR A 60 12.91 -7.39 20.17
CA TYR A 60 14.07 -6.58 20.55
C TYR A 60 13.75 -5.07 20.63
N TYR A 61 13.01 -4.54 19.66
CA TYR A 61 12.70 -3.11 19.56
C TYR A 61 12.01 -2.51 20.80
N PRO A 62 10.99 -3.15 21.42
CA PRO A 62 10.40 -2.64 22.66
C PRO A 62 11.34 -2.77 23.87
N CYS A 63 12.32 -3.69 23.87
CA CYS A 63 13.23 -3.91 25.01
C CYS A 63 14.17 -2.69 25.25
N ILE A 64 14.69 -2.09 24.18
CA ILE A 64 15.65 -0.98 24.23
C ILE A 64 15.14 0.30 24.95
N PRO A 65 13.93 0.82 24.70
CA PRO A 65 13.44 2.00 25.41
C PRO A 65 13.22 1.77 26.91
N TYR A 66 12.96 0.53 27.35
CA TYR A 66 12.91 0.20 28.78
C TYR A 66 14.30 0.29 29.43
N CYS A 67 15.36 -0.10 28.71
CA CYS A 67 16.73 0.01 29.22
C CYS A 67 17.18 1.44 29.48
N LYS A 68 16.65 2.43 28.74
CA LYS A 68 16.96 3.85 28.97
C LYS A 68 16.50 4.36 30.35
N LYS A 69 15.53 3.68 30.97
CA LYS A 69 15.02 4.02 32.32
C LYS A 69 15.73 3.25 33.45
N SER A 70 16.60 2.29 33.12
CA SER A 70 17.34 1.52 34.10
C SER A 70 18.61 2.24 34.54
N SER A 71 19.03 2.05 35.80
CA SER A 71 20.32 2.53 36.30
C SER A 71 21.51 1.85 35.60
N ASP A 72 21.29 0.65 35.05
CA ASP A 72 22.33 -0.17 34.41
C ASP A 72 21.98 -0.43 32.93
N ILE A 73 22.07 0.64 32.13
CA ILE A 73 21.76 0.65 30.69
C ILE A 73 22.53 -0.45 29.94
N ASN A 74 23.81 -0.64 30.25
CA ASN A 74 24.67 -1.62 29.58
C ASN A 74 24.26 -3.06 29.91
N SER A 75 23.89 -3.34 31.17
CA SER A 75 23.43 -4.66 31.58
C SER A 75 22.11 -5.00 30.88
N CYS A 76 21.14 -4.10 30.96
CA CYS A 76 19.83 -4.29 30.32
C CYS A 76 19.95 -4.50 28.81
N ARG A 77 20.83 -3.75 28.14
CA ARG A 77 21.05 -3.91 26.70
C ARG A 77 21.65 -5.26 26.34
N ASN A 78 22.57 -5.78 27.16
CA ASN A 78 23.15 -7.10 26.96
C ASN A 78 22.12 -8.21 27.16
N ASP A 79 21.20 -8.05 28.11
CA ASP A 79 20.09 -8.99 28.33
C ASP A 79 19.18 -9.03 27.10
N CYS A 80 18.73 -7.88 26.60
CA CYS A 80 17.93 -7.78 25.37
C CYS A 80 18.66 -8.41 24.16
N LEU A 81 19.97 -8.19 24.04
CA LEU A 81 20.77 -8.73 22.94
C LEU A 81 20.94 -10.26 23.06
N THR A 82 21.02 -10.78 24.28
CA THR A 82 21.11 -12.22 24.55
C THR A 82 19.82 -12.92 24.14
N GLU A 83 18.66 -12.36 24.51
CA GLU A 83 17.36 -12.88 24.10
C GLU A 83 17.16 -12.82 22.57
N TYR A 84 17.59 -11.72 21.94
CA TYR A 84 17.56 -11.58 20.48
C TYR A 84 18.40 -12.66 19.78
N ASN A 85 19.63 -12.89 20.24
CA ASN A 85 20.51 -13.91 19.68
C ASN A 85 19.97 -15.33 19.93
N ALA A 86 19.35 -15.59 21.08
CA ALA A 86 18.69 -16.87 21.36
C ALA A 86 17.48 -17.11 20.45
N CYS A 87 16.71 -16.05 20.17
CA CYS A 87 15.62 -16.07 19.21
C CYS A 87 16.13 -16.38 17.79
N LEU A 88 17.18 -15.68 17.34
CA LEU A 88 17.80 -15.93 16.03
C LEU A 88 18.40 -17.35 15.90
N ALA A 89 18.93 -17.91 16.98
CA ALA A 89 19.47 -19.26 17.00
C ALA A 89 18.37 -20.35 16.87
N SER A 90 17.10 -19.99 17.10
CA SER A 90 15.96 -20.90 17.06
C SER A 90 15.21 -20.92 15.72
N CYS A 91 15.74 -20.25 14.69
CA CYS A 91 15.05 -19.95 13.42
C CYS A 91 15.10 -21.01 12.30
#